data_AF-A0A7G1Q968-F1
#
_entry.id   AF-A0A7G1Q968-F1
#
_cell.length_a   1.000
_cell.length_b   1.000
_cell.length_c   1.000
_cell.angle_alpha   90.00
_cell.angle_beta   90.00
_cell.angle_gamma   90.00
#
_symmetry.space_group_name_H-M   'P 1'
#
loop_
_entity.id
_entity.type
_entity.pdbx_description
1 polymer ?
#
loop_
_entity_poly.entity_id
_entity_poly.type
_entity_poly.pdbx_seq_one_letter_code
_entity_poly.pdbx_strand_id
1 'polypeptide(L)'
;MLFRETGDIRKILWLGVFIFLALLAHLLHSHGHTGLAYINNWNYTQFLFDYQDEFLKRGLLGEIVRQLGFQMSYEVANILAYGIFLGVCIALSVMFILPFKRDWQATGFLLFSLFVFSHSGTIQHFYHDFGRTDGISLVISLFSIFIIYKSSNLFAYFFTYLLMTIGILIHEATFFIYIPLVLAFGFYWDSSKEAKIVLYLLAGALLFTTYIISTYGLAQHSTLTEHYEKLVNIYGDQVQQDSVAVVHGREIKENFDFTVAQLKTEKTKIKHLKRFFVLLPTLLLIVSLVFKDICKNRVSKKLLLFSSALSPLALYPLGADFFRWWALALTNLFITLALISGLDSQFRKLLISFFYRHQILVLVAILFSLLQGDIGVS
;
A
#
# COMPACT_ATOMS: atom_id res chain seq x y z
N MET A 1 -24.88 -3.03 -30.59
CA MET A 1 -24.61 -3.91 -31.74
C MET A 1 -23.23 -3.57 -32.28
N LEU A 2 -22.19 -4.26 -31.79
CA LEU A 2 -20.81 -4.31 -32.31
C LEU A 2 -19.98 -5.14 -31.33
N PHE A 3 -20.24 -6.44 -31.32
CA PHE A 3 -19.35 -7.46 -30.77
C PHE A 3 -19.17 -8.49 -31.87
N ARG A 4 -18.10 -8.32 -32.66
CA ARG A 4 -17.52 -9.36 -33.51
C ARG A 4 -16.15 -8.86 -33.95
N GLU A 5 -15.14 -9.27 -33.19
CA GLU A 5 -13.82 -9.66 -33.70
C GLU A 5 -13.04 -10.28 -32.54
N THR A 6 -13.02 -11.61 -32.49
CA THR A 6 -12.41 -12.46 -31.47
C THR A 6 -10.88 -12.54 -31.56
N GLY A 7 -10.23 -11.54 -32.19
CA GLY A 7 -8.76 -11.43 -32.32
C GLY A 7 -8.08 -10.63 -31.20
N ASP A 8 -8.84 -9.78 -30.49
CA ASP A 8 -8.27 -8.80 -29.55
C ASP A 8 -8.04 -9.35 -28.12
N ILE A 9 -8.76 -10.40 -27.75
CA ILE A 9 -8.63 -11.07 -26.45
C ILE A 9 -7.29 -11.81 -26.31
N ARG A 10 -6.68 -12.27 -27.41
CA ARG A 10 -5.41 -13.02 -27.38
C ARG A 10 -4.18 -12.14 -27.14
N LYS A 11 -4.18 -10.86 -27.51
CA LYS A 11 -3.04 -9.93 -27.30
C LYS A 11 -3.00 -9.31 -25.89
N ILE A 12 -4.16 -9.10 -25.28
CA ILE A 12 -4.31 -8.77 -23.86
C ILE A 12 -3.85 -9.95 -22.99
N LEU A 13 -4.09 -11.19 -23.45
CA LEU A 13 -3.54 -12.42 -22.86
C LEU A 13 -2.00 -12.47 -22.89
N TRP A 14 -1.34 -12.04 -23.98
CA TRP A 14 0.14 -12.11 -24.12
C TRP A 14 0.92 -11.01 -23.38
N LEU A 15 0.37 -9.79 -23.23
CA LEU A 15 1.01 -8.72 -22.45
C LEU A 15 0.88 -8.97 -20.94
N GLY A 16 -0.23 -9.58 -20.49
CA GLY A 16 -0.38 -10.10 -19.13
C GLY A 16 0.58 -11.27 -18.85
N VAL A 17 0.78 -12.17 -19.81
CA VAL A 17 1.78 -13.25 -19.76
C VAL A 17 3.23 -12.71 -19.74
N PHE A 18 3.54 -11.60 -20.41
CA PHE A 18 4.87 -10.96 -20.32
C PHE A 18 5.12 -10.24 -18.98
N ILE A 19 4.13 -9.53 -18.46
CA ILE A 19 4.20 -8.87 -17.15
C ILE A 19 4.31 -9.93 -16.03
N PHE A 20 3.63 -11.08 -16.16
CA PHE A 20 3.72 -12.23 -15.26
C PHE A 20 5.06 -13.00 -15.35
N LEU A 21 5.61 -13.20 -16.55
CA LEU A 21 6.89 -13.89 -16.74
C LEU A 21 8.12 -13.03 -16.36
N ALA A 22 8.04 -11.70 -16.46
CA ALA A 22 9.08 -10.80 -15.95
C ALA A 22 9.06 -10.67 -14.42
N LEU A 23 7.87 -10.72 -13.80
CA LEU A 23 7.72 -10.92 -12.35
C LEU A 23 8.33 -12.28 -11.94
N LEU A 24 8.04 -13.38 -12.66
CA LEU A 24 8.58 -14.72 -12.44
C LEU A 24 10.13 -14.81 -12.59
N ALA A 25 10.74 -14.09 -13.53
CA ALA A 25 12.20 -14.10 -13.73
C ALA A 25 12.98 -13.25 -12.71
N HIS A 26 12.40 -12.16 -12.22
CA HIS A 26 13.02 -11.33 -11.18
C HIS A 26 12.88 -11.97 -9.79
N LEU A 27 11.78 -12.71 -9.54
CA LEU A 27 11.62 -13.63 -8.41
C LEU A 27 12.67 -14.76 -8.43
N LEU A 28 12.93 -15.39 -9.58
CA LEU A 28 13.96 -16.43 -9.74
C LEU A 28 15.42 -15.91 -9.65
N HIS A 29 15.66 -14.60 -9.79
CA HIS A 29 16.97 -13.94 -9.58
C HIS A 29 17.14 -13.38 -8.15
N SER A 30 16.09 -13.44 -7.32
CA SER A 30 16.19 -13.15 -5.89
C SER A 30 16.98 -14.26 -5.15
N HIS A 31 18.30 -14.17 -5.30
CA HIS A 31 19.26 -14.28 -4.20
C HIS A 31 19.33 -15.63 -3.48
N GLY A 32 19.99 -16.58 -4.14
CA GLY A 32 21.28 -17.03 -3.63
C GLY A 32 21.31 -18.19 -2.64
N HIS A 33 20.26 -18.52 -1.86
CA HIS A 33 20.27 -19.78 -1.08
C HIS A 33 18.95 -20.56 -0.92
N THR A 34 17.75 -20.07 -1.27
CA THR A 34 16.51 -20.93 -1.24
C THR A 34 15.37 -20.56 -2.22
N GLY A 35 15.46 -19.46 -2.99
CA GLY A 35 14.65 -19.23 -4.21
C GLY A 35 13.15 -18.91 -4.06
N LEU A 36 12.60 -18.83 -2.84
CA LEU A 36 11.24 -18.38 -2.56
C LEU A 36 11.26 -17.28 -1.51
N ALA A 37 10.48 -16.20 -1.69
CA ALA A 37 10.23 -15.27 -0.61
C ALA A 37 9.55 -16.03 0.53
N TYR A 38 10.16 -15.97 1.70
CA TYR A 38 9.64 -16.57 2.91
C TYR A 38 9.28 -15.43 3.85
N ILE A 39 8.12 -15.54 4.50
CA ILE A 39 7.72 -14.56 5.50
C ILE A 39 8.84 -14.48 6.54
N ASN A 40 9.31 -13.29 6.89
CA ASN A 40 10.32 -13.20 7.94
C ASN A 40 9.67 -13.43 9.33
N ASN A 41 10.48 -13.80 10.31
CA ASN A 41 10.02 -14.11 11.67
C ASN A 41 9.25 -12.95 12.33
N TRP A 42 9.61 -11.70 12.02
CA TRP A 42 8.90 -10.53 12.54
C TRP A 42 7.49 -10.42 11.96
N ASN A 43 7.35 -10.53 10.63
CA ASN A 43 6.06 -10.53 9.94
C ASN A 43 5.23 -11.75 10.36
N TYR A 44 5.84 -12.93 10.50
CA TYR A 44 5.17 -14.15 10.99
C TYR A 44 4.54 -13.94 12.36
N THR A 45 5.27 -13.35 13.30
CA THR A 45 4.78 -13.11 14.66
C THR A 45 3.51 -12.24 14.66
N GLN A 46 3.33 -11.33 13.69
CA GLN A 46 2.11 -10.52 13.57
C GLN A 46 0.86 -11.35 13.22
N PHE A 47 1.00 -12.52 12.59
CA PHE A 47 -0.11 -13.43 12.30
C PHE A 47 -0.57 -14.22 13.53
N LEU A 48 0.25 -14.25 14.58
CA LEU A 48 -0.04 -15.01 15.81
C LEU A 48 -0.97 -14.26 16.76
N PHE A 49 -1.18 -12.97 16.54
CA PHE A 49 -2.10 -12.19 17.37
C PHE A 49 -3.55 -12.54 17.04
N ASP A 50 -4.33 -12.84 18.07
CA ASP A 50 -5.76 -13.13 17.99
C ASP A 50 -6.51 -12.54 19.19
N TYR A 51 -7.79 -12.89 19.37
CA TYR A 51 -8.65 -12.39 20.45
C TYR A 51 -8.96 -13.44 21.52
N GLN A 52 -8.14 -14.48 21.65
CA GLN A 52 -8.41 -15.56 22.60
C GLN A 52 -8.30 -15.09 24.05
N ASP A 53 -7.27 -14.29 24.38
CA ASP A 53 -7.02 -13.83 25.75
C ASP A 53 -7.63 -12.45 26.02
N GLU A 54 -7.53 -11.55 25.06
CA GLU A 54 -8.04 -10.18 25.14
C GLU A 54 -8.18 -9.57 23.74
N PHE A 55 -8.86 -8.42 23.64
CA PHE A 55 -8.91 -7.68 22.39
C PHE A 55 -7.56 -7.01 22.11
N LEU A 56 -6.91 -7.39 21.02
CA LEU A 56 -5.62 -6.84 20.60
C LEU A 56 -5.74 -6.06 19.29
N LYS A 57 -5.04 -4.94 19.15
CA LYS A 57 -4.84 -4.35 17.82
C LYS A 57 -4.05 -5.37 16.97
N ARG A 58 -4.33 -5.40 15.66
CA ARG A 58 -3.73 -6.34 14.69
C ARG A 58 -4.15 -7.80 14.83
N GLY A 59 -4.95 -8.15 15.84
CA GLY A 59 -5.36 -9.54 16.10
C GLY A 59 -6.44 -10.09 15.15
N LEU A 60 -7.08 -9.25 14.32
CA LEU A 60 -8.21 -9.72 13.51
C LEU A 60 -7.80 -10.80 12.50
N LEU A 61 -6.60 -10.72 11.92
CA LEU A 61 -6.14 -11.70 10.93
C LEU A 61 -5.94 -13.08 11.57
N GLY A 62 -5.25 -13.15 12.71
CA GLY A 62 -5.07 -14.41 13.44
C GLY A 62 -6.39 -14.97 13.96
N GLU A 63 -7.29 -14.10 14.45
CA GLU A 63 -8.62 -14.48 14.89
C GLU A 63 -9.47 -15.11 13.77
N ILE A 64 -9.44 -14.55 12.56
CA ILE A 64 -10.16 -15.15 11.40
C ILE A 64 -9.63 -16.56 11.12
N VAL A 65 -8.30 -16.75 11.12
CA VAL A 65 -7.69 -18.05 10.82
C VAL A 65 -8.04 -19.07 11.91
N ARG A 66 -8.02 -18.65 13.18
CA ARG A 66 -8.43 -19.47 14.32
C ARG A 66 -9.90 -19.89 14.24
N GLN A 67 -10.80 -18.96 13.91
CA GLN A 67 -12.24 -19.24 13.77
C GLN A 67 -12.56 -20.16 12.59
N LEU A 68 -11.70 -20.20 11.56
CA LEU A 68 -11.77 -21.17 10.47
C LEU A 68 -11.25 -22.57 10.87
N GLY A 69 -10.79 -22.75 12.12
CA GLY A 69 -10.33 -24.02 12.65
C GLY A 69 -8.86 -24.34 12.36
N PHE A 70 -8.08 -23.36 11.89
CA PHE A 70 -6.65 -23.55 11.62
C PHE A 70 -5.81 -23.01 12.79
N GLN A 71 -4.81 -23.78 13.20
CA GLN A 71 -3.73 -23.26 14.04
C GLN A 71 -2.74 -22.52 13.14
N MET A 72 -2.37 -21.29 13.52
CA MET A 72 -1.39 -20.52 12.74
C MET A 72 -0.02 -21.19 12.83
N SER A 73 0.44 -21.78 11.72
CA SER A 73 1.81 -22.26 11.54
C SER A 73 2.57 -21.35 10.59
N TYR A 74 3.89 -21.52 10.52
CA TYR A 74 4.72 -20.76 9.61
C TYR A 74 4.36 -21.02 8.13
N GLU A 75 3.99 -22.26 7.79
CA GLU A 75 3.54 -22.65 6.45
C GLU A 75 2.21 -21.98 6.10
N VAL A 76 1.26 -21.97 7.04
CA VAL A 76 -0.04 -21.29 6.86
C VAL A 76 0.17 -19.80 6.65
N ALA A 77 1.00 -19.16 7.47
CA ALA A 77 1.34 -17.74 7.34
C ALA A 77 1.99 -17.43 5.98
N ASN A 78 2.88 -18.30 5.48
CA ASN A 78 3.44 -18.14 4.14
C ASN A 78 2.39 -18.25 3.04
N ILE A 79 1.50 -19.24 3.10
CA ILE A 79 0.43 -19.39 2.10
C ILE A 79 -0.44 -18.14 2.06
N LEU A 80 -0.81 -17.61 3.24
CA LEU A 80 -1.54 -16.36 3.35
C LEU A 80 -0.74 -15.18 2.78
N ALA A 81 0.55 -15.07 3.09
CA ALA A 81 1.44 -14.05 2.54
C ALA A 81 1.50 -14.09 0.99
N TYR A 82 1.59 -15.29 0.40
CA TYR A 82 1.53 -15.46 -1.06
C TYR A 82 0.19 -15.02 -1.64
N GLY A 83 -0.91 -15.40 -0.99
CA GLY A 83 -2.26 -14.98 -1.37
C GLY A 83 -2.43 -13.46 -1.34
N ILE A 84 -1.93 -12.81 -0.27
CA ILE A 84 -1.95 -11.36 -0.12
C ILE A 84 -1.11 -10.70 -1.22
N PHE A 85 0.11 -11.16 -1.46
CA PHE A 85 0.99 -10.61 -2.48
C PHE A 85 0.39 -10.75 -3.89
N LEU A 86 -0.18 -11.91 -4.22
CA LEU A 86 -0.89 -12.12 -5.48
C LEU A 86 -2.10 -11.18 -5.61
N GLY A 87 -2.88 -11.02 -4.53
CA GLY A 87 -4.00 -10.08 -4.47
C GLY A 87 -3.56 -8.65 -4.77
N VAL A 88 -2.45 -8.21 -4.17
CA VAL A 88 -1.85 -6.89 -4.44
C VAL A 88 -1.43 -6.76 -5.91
N CYS A 89 -0.73 -7.76 -6.46
CA CYS A 89 -0.31 -7.74 -7.86
C CYS A 89 -1.51 -7.60 -8.81
N ILE A 90 -2.54 -8.41 -8.63
CA ILE A 90 -3.77 -8.35 -9.44
C ILE A 90 -4.44 -6.99 -9.28
N ALA A 91 -4.63 -6.51 -8.05
CA ALA A 91 -5.31 -5.25 -7.78
C ALA A 91 -4.57 -4.06 -8.42
N LEU A 92 -3.24 -3.98 -8.26
CA LEU A 92 -2.43 -2.95 -8.90
C LEU A 92 -2.45 -3.06 -10.42
N SER A 93 -2.36 -4.27 -10.98
CA SER A 93 -2.42 -4.45 -12.44
C SER A 93 -3.75 -4.00 -13.03
N VAL A 94 -4.86 -4.37 -12.39
CA VAL A 94 -6.20 -3.92 -12.77
C VAL A 94 -6.28 -2.39 -12.71
N MET A 95 -5.83 -1.79 -11.61
CA MET A 95 -5.86 -0.35 -11.40
C MET A 95 -5.02 0.43 -12.42
N PHE A 96 -3.85 -0.06 -12.80
CA PHE A 96 -2.95 0.65 -13.71
C PHE A 96 -3.27 0.44 -15.18
N ILE A 97 -3.84 -0.69 -15.57
CA ILE A 97 -4.09 -1.03 -16.99
C ILE A 97 -5.48 -0.58 -17.44
N LEU A 98 -6.54 -0.82 -16.65
CA LEU A 98 -7.92 -0.58 -17.10
C LEU A 98 -8.21 0.87 -17.52
N PRO A 99 -7.69 1.92 -16.83
CA PRO A 99 -7.88 3.30 -17.25
C PRO A 99 -7.42 3.61 -18.69
N PHE A 100 -6.50 2.81 -19.21
CA PHE A 100 -5.81 3.02 -20.49
C PHE A 100 -6.18 1.98 -21.55
N LYS A 101 -7.27 1.20 -21.37
CA LYS A 101 -7.64 0.12 -22.31
C LYS A 101 -7.75 0.54 -23.78
N ARG A 102 -8.05 1.82 -24.06
CA ARG A 102 -8.14 2.38 -25.42
C ARG A 102 -6.81 2.89 -25.96
N ASP A 103 -5.86 3.14 -25.07
CA ASP A 103 -4.57 3.77 -25.34
C ASP A 103 -3.41 2.75 -25.15
N TRP A 104 -3.71 1.45 -25.12
CA TRP A 104 -2.76 0.39 -24.76
C TRP A 104 -1.53 0.27 -25.68
N GLN A 105 -1.66 0.74 -26.93
CA GLN A 105 -0.57 0.78 -27.91
C GLN A 105 0.25 2.07 -27.84
N ALA A 106 -0.18 3.07 -27.06
CA ALA A 106 0.55 4.33 -26.98
C ALA A 106 1.86 4.13 -26.21
N THR A 107 2.99 4.48 -26.83
CA THR A 107 4.32 4.36 -26.22
C THR A 107 4.41 5.03 -24.85
N GLY A 108 3.76 6.18 -24.67
CA GLY A 108 3.71 6.86 -23.37
C GLY A 108 3.01 6.05 -22.27
N PHE A 109 1.96 5.29 -22.62
CA PHE A 109 1.31 4.37 -21.68
C PHE A 109 2.20 3.15 -21.37
N LEU A 110 2.88 2.60 -22.37
CA LEU A 110 3.83 1.50 -22.16
C LEU A 110 4.96 1.91 -21.23
N LEU A 111 5.51 3.11 -21.42
CA LEU A 111 6.53 3.70 -20.55
C LEU A 111 6.01 3.94 -19.13
N PHE A 112 4.79 4.46 -18.98
CA PHE A 112 4.15 4.61 -17.66
C PHE A 112 3.95 3.27 -16.97
N SER A 113 3.44 2.26 -17.68
CA SER A 113 3.20 0.93 -17.12
C SER A 113 4.51 0.28 -16.69
N LEU A 114 5.52 0.29 -17.55
CA LEU A 114 6.85 -0.22 -17.24
C LEU A 114 7.43 0.50 -16.01
N PHE A 115 7.33 1.82 -15.97
CA PHE A 115 7.78 2.63 -14.83
C PHE A 115 7.10 2.21 -13.52
N VAL A 116 5.77 2.15 -13.50
CA VAL A 116 5.02 1.85 -12.27
C VAL A 116 5.27 0.41 -11.80
N PHE A 117 5.32 -0.58 -12.69
CA PHE A 117 5.54 -1.97 -12.30
C PHE A 117 6.99 -2.28 -11.90
N SER A 118 7.95 -1.51 -12.41
CA SER A 118 9.38 -1.65 -12.04
C SER A 118 9.82 -0.71 -10.93
N HIS A 119 8.92 0.12 -10.40
CA HIS A 119 9.27 1.07 -9.35
C HIS A 119 9.50 0.35 -8.00
N SER A 120 10.55 0.76 -7.29
CA SER A 120 10.96 0.20 -5.98
C SER A 120 9.89 0.33 -4.88
N GLY A 121 8.98 1.27 -5.06
CA GLY A 121 7.87 1.57 -4.16
C GLY A 121 6.58 0.76 -4.40
N THR A 122 6.48 -0.02 -5.48
CA THR A 122 5.25 -0.78 -5.85
C THR A 122 5.43 -2.28 -5.60
N ILE A 123 5.40 -3.12 -6.64
CA ILE A 123 5.43 -4.59 -6.50
C ILE A 123 6.70 -5.04 -5.77
N GLN A 124 7.86 -4.44 -6.06
CA GLN A 124 9.11 -4.78 -5.38
C GLN A 124 9.04 -4.56 -3.87
N HIS A 125 8.37 -3.51 -3.41
CA HIS A 125 8.21 -3.27 -1.97
C HIS A 125 7.39 -4.36 -1.30
N PHE A 126 6.23 -4.73 -1.85
CA PHE A 126 5.39 -5.80 -1.30
C PHE A 126 6.03 -7.18 -1.43
N TYR A 127 6.93 -7.36 -2.40
CA TYR A 127 7.72 -8.58 -2.52
C TYR A 127 8.79 -8.67 -1.43
N HIS A 128 9.51 -7.60 -1.15
CA HIS A 128 10.57 -7.63 -0.15
C HIS A 128 10.01 -7.58 1.28
N ASP A 129 8.94 -6.83 1.50
CA ASP A 129 8.22 -6.82 2.78
C ASP A 129 7.12 -7.90 2.82
N PHE A 130 7.51 -9.10 2.39
CA PHE A 130 6.62 -10.24 2.20
C PHE A 130 5.94 -10.64 3.51
N GLY A 131 4.63 -10.90 3.42
CA GLY A 131 3.79 -11.24 4.57
C GLY A 131 3.36 -10.05 5.41
N ARG A 132 3.78 -8.82 5.12
CA ARG A 132 3.24 -7.67 5.85
C ARG A 132 1.78 -7.43 5.50
N THR A 133 0.99 -7.07 6.51
CA THR A 133 -0.47 -6.92 6.39
C THR A 133 -0.90 -5.66 5.63
N ASP A 134 0.03 -4.76 5.26
CA ASP A 134 -0.27 -3.60 4.41
C ASP A 134 -0.87 -3.98 3.07
N GLY A 135 -0.47 -5.14 2.51
CA GLY A 135 -1.03 -5.65 1.26
C GLY A 135 -2.54 -5.91 1.37
N ILE A 136 -3.01 -6.40 2.51
CA ILE A 136 -4.44 -6.57 2.78
C ILE A 136 -5.13 -5.20 2.80
N SER A 137 -4.57 -4.25 3.56
CA SER A 137 -5.11 -2.90 3.68
C SER A 137 -5.19 -2.19 2.32
N LEU A 138 -4.18 -2.36 1.46
CA LEU A 138 -4.20 -1.83 0.08
C LEU A 138 -5.38 -2.41 -0.73
N VAL A 139 -5.56 -3.73 -0.72
CA VAL A 139 -6.65 -4.40 -1.46
C VAL A 139 -8.00 -3.93 -0.96
N ILE A 140 -8.19 -3.86 0.37
CA ILE A 140 -9.42 -3.34 0.99
C ILE A 140 -9.66 -1.89 0.54
N SER A 141 -8.64 -1.02 0.54
CA SER A 141 -8.78 0.37 0.12
C SER A 141 -9.12 0.54 -1.35
N LEU A 142 -8.52 -0.25 -2.24
CA LEU A 142 -8.88 -0.26 -3.66
C LEU A 142 -10.32 -0.76 -3.87
N PHE A 143 -10.76 -1.74 -3.09
CA PHE A 143 -12.14 -2.21 -3.14
C PHE A 143 -13.14 -1.17 -2.63
N SER A 144 -12.81 -0.43 -1.55
CA SER A 144 -13.61 0.70 -1.08
C SER A 144 -13.72 1.82 -2.13
N ILE A 145 -12.61 2.16 -2.80
CA ILE A 145 -12.62 3.11 -3.92
C ILE A 145 -13.54 2.63 -5.04
N PHE A 146 -13.49 1.33 -5.37
CA PHE A 146 -14.38 0.74 -6.37
C PHE A 146 -15.85 0.81 -5.96
N ILE A 147 -16.19 0.56 -4.69
CA ILE A 147 -17.56 0.67 -4.17
C ILE A 147 -18.07 2.11 -4.33
N ILE A 148 -17.28 3.10 -3.88
CA ILE A 148 -17.61 4.53 -4.04
C ILE A 148 -17.79 4.90 -5.52
N TYR A 149 -16.90 4.41 -6.38
CA TYR A 149 -16.99 4.65 -7.83
C TYR A 149 -18.28 4.08 -8.44
N LYS A 150 -18.72 2.91 -7.99
CA LYS A 150 -19.94 2.26 -8.49
C LYS A 150 -21.22 2.87 -7.93
N SER A 151 -21.18 3.40 -6.71
CA SER A 151 -22.33 4.02 -6.08
C SER A 151 -21.89 5.06 -5.05
N SER A 152 -22.54 6.23 -5.06
CA SER A 152 -22.32 7.30 -4.08
C SER A 152 -23.48 7.41 -3.08
N ASN A 153 -24.21 6.32 -2.84
CA ASN A 153 -25.30 6.31 -1.87
C ASN A 153 -24.80 6.02 -0.44
N LEU A 154 -25.67 6.20 0.56
CA LEU A 154 -25.34 5.96 1.97
C LEU A 154 -24.82 4.54 2.24
N PHE A 155 -25.36 3.55 1.53
CA PHE A 155 -24.95 2.15 1.68
C PHE A 155 -23.50 1.93 1.23
N ALA A 156 -23.07 2.55 0.11
CA ALA A 156 -21.69 2.48 -0.35
C ALA A 156 -20.69 3.07 0.68
N TYR A 157 -21.04 4.19 1.30
CA TYR A 157 -20.22 4.79 2.36
C TYR A 157 -20.22 3.96 3.65
N PHE A 158 -21.35 3.35 4.00
CA PHE A 158 -21.41 2.41 5.14
C PHE A 158 -20.54 1.17 4.91
N PHE A 159 -20.58 0.56 3.72
CA PHE A 159 -19.68 -0.55 3.38
C PHE A 159 -18.22 -0.13 3.38
N THR A 160 -17.93 1.08 2.90
CA THR A 160 -16.59 1.66 2.98
C THR A 160 -16.12 1.78 4.43
N TYR A 161 -16.99 2.24 5.35
CA TYR A 161 -16.69 2.29 6.79
C TYR A 161 -16.33 0.91 7.35
N LEU A 162 -17.15 -0.12 7.06
CA LEU A 162 -16.91 -1.49 7.55
C LEU A 162 -15.56 -2.02 7.04
N LEU A 163 -15.28 -1.86 5.74
CA LEU A 163 -14.04 -2.30 5.13
C LEU A 163 -12.82 -1.58 5.73
N MET A 164 -12.88 -0.26 5.89
CA MET A 164 -11.78 0.50 6.48
C MET A 164 -11.60 0.16 7.97
N THR A 165 -12.68 -0.15 8.69
CA THR A 165 -12.61 -0.65 10.07
C THR A 165 -11.90 -2.01 10.16
N ILE A 166 -12.21 -2.93 9.24
CA ILE A 166 -11.48 -4.21 9.10
C ILE A 166 -9.99 -3.93 8.83
N GLY A 167 -9.67 -2.99 7.94
CA GLY A 167 -8.30 -2.57 7.67
C GLY A 167 -7.58 -2.06 8.91
N ILE A 168 -8.23 -1.23 9.75
CA ILE A 168 -7.67 -0.73 11.02
C ILE A 168 -7.48 -1.87 12.03
N LEU A 169 -8.41 -2.82 12.12
CA LEU A 169 -8.31 -3.97 13.03
C LEU A 169 -7.15 -4.93 12.65
N ILE A 170 -6.87 -5.07 11.35
CA ILE A 170 -5.72 -5.82 10.84
C ILE A 170 -4.42 -5.04 11.04
N HIS A 171 -4.44 -3.74 10.75
CA HIS A 171 -3.30 -2.87 10.91
C HIS A 171 -3.74 -1.42 11.09
N GLU A 172 -3.58 -0.88 12.29
CA GLU A 172 -4.09 0.45 12.67
C GLU A 172 -3.50 1.58 11.82
N ALA A 173 -2.26 1.40 11.32
CA ALA A 173 -1.63 2.37 10.43
C ALA A 173 -2.36 2.54 9.09
N THR A 174 -3.30 1.65 8.74
CA THR A 174 -4.23 1.82 7.61
C THR A 174 -4.90 3.19 7.63
N PHE A 175 -5.18 3.73 8.82
CA PHE A 175 -5.72 5.07 8.99
C PHE A 175 -4.86 6.17 8.39
N PHE A 176 -3.54 6.08 8.53
CA PHE A 176 -2.63 7.06 7.93
C PHE A 176 -2.24 6.70 6.51
N ILE A 177 -2.18 5.39 6.19
CA ILE A 177 -1.66 4.92 4.93
C ILE A 177 -2.69 5.06 3.80
N TYR A 178 -3.93 4.60 3.97
CA TYR A 178 -4.87 4.46 2.86
C TYR A 178 -6.21 5.19 3.04
N ILE A 179 -6.70 5.37 4.26
CA ILE A 179 -7.98 6.06 4.51
C ILE A 179 -8.03 7.47 3.90
N PRO A 180 -6.97 8.31 3.98
CA PRO A 180 -7.00 9.65 3.41
C PRO A 180 -7.20 9.62 1.89
N LEU A 181 -6.59 8.65 1.20
CA LEU A 181 -6.77 8.46 -0.24
C LEU A 181 -8.19 8.03 -0.60
N VAL A 182 -8.78 7.08 0.15
CA VAL A 182 -10.17 6.65 -0.06
C VAL A 182 -11.16 7.81 0.13
N LEU A 183 -10.99 8.60 1.19
CA LEU A 183 -11.83 9.77 1.47
C LEU A 183 -11.66 10.87 0.42
N ALA A 184 -10.42 11.18 0.05
CA ALA A 184 -10.13 12.16 -1.00
C ALA A 184 -10.70 11.75 -2.35
N PHE A 185 -10.68 10.45 -2.68
CA PHE A 185 -11.37 9.91 -3.85
C PHE A 185 -12.88 10.13 -3.77
N GLY A 186 -13.51 9.88 -2.62
CA GLY A 186 -14.92 10.18 -2.40
C GLY A 186 -15.26 11.65 -2.68
N PHE A 187 -14.48 12.59 -2.14
CA PHE A 187 -14.66 14.03 -2.38
C PHE A 187 -14.42 14.44 -3.85
N TYR A 188 -13.51 13.74 -4.53
CA TYR A 188 -13.24 13.95 -5.94
C TYR A 188 -14.38 13.45 -6.82
N TRP A 189 -14.90 12.25 -6.52
CA TRP A 189 -15.92 11.55 -7.31
C TRP A 189 -17.30 12.18 -7.17
N ASP A 190 -17.76 12.42 -5.94
CA ASP A 190 -19.05 13.04 -5.66
C ASP A 190 -18.86 14.36 -4.91
N SER A 191 -19.35 15.44 -5.52
CA SER A 191 -19.21 16.79 -5.01
C SER A 191 -20.51 17.41 -4.51
N SER A 192 -21.59 16.62 -4.45
CA SER A 192 -22.84 16.99 -3.83
C SER A 192 -22.64 17.36 -2.35
N LYS A 193 -23.55 18.16 -1.81
CA LYS A 193 -23.47 18.59 -0.41
C LYS A 193 -23.69 17.41 0.53
N GLU A 194 -24.60 16.52 0.16
CA GLU A 194 -24.99 15.33 0.88
C GLU A 194 -23.82 14.35 0.99
N ALA A 195 -23.15 14.04 -0.13
CA ALA A 195 -21.96 13.18 -0.13
C ALA A 195 -20.84 13.75 0.74
N LYS A 196 -20.61 15.06 0.71
CA LYS A 196 -19.60 15.71 1.57
C LYS A 196 -19.90 15.54 3.05
N ILE A 197 -21.16 15.75 3.46
CA ILE A 197 -21.58 15.55 4.86
C ILE A 197 -21.31 14.10 5.26
N VAL A 198 -21.72 13.13 4.44
CA VAL A 198 -21.47 11.70 4.72
C VAL A 198 -19.98 11.39 4.79
N LEU A 199 -19.14 11.95 3.92
CA LEU A 199 -17.69 11.77 3.94
C LEU A 199 -17.04 12.37 5.19
N TYR A 200 -17.50 13.53 5.67
CA TYR A 200 -17.03 14.09 6.93
C TYR A 200 -17.43 13.24 8.13
N LEU A 201 -18.67 12.74 8.16
CA LEU A 201 -19.12 11.81 9.20
C LEU A 201 -18.33 10.50 9.16
N LEU A 202 -18.07 9.96 7.97
CA LEU A 202 -17.23 8.79 7.76
C LEU A 202 -15.80 9.01 8.27
N ALA A 203 -15.20 10.15 7.96
CA ALA A 203 -13.87 10.51 8.45
C ALA A 203 -13.83 10.60 9.98
N GLY A 204 -14.83 11.23 10.59
CA GLY A 204 -14.97 11.32 12.04
C GLY A 204 -15.16 9.94 12.71
N ALA A 205 -15.99 9.09 12.12
CA ALA A 205 -16.21 7.72 12.60
C ALA A 205 -14.93 6.87 12.51
N LEU A 206 -14.19 6.93 11.40
CA LEU A 206 -12.93 6.20 11.24
C LEU A 206 -11.83 6.71 12.19
N LEU A 207 -11.77 8.02 12.42
CA LEU A 207 -10.87 8.61 13.42
C LEU A 207 -11.21 8.10 14.82
N PHE A 208 -12.49 8.12 15.19
CA PHE A 208 -12.95 7.62 16.49
C PHE A 208 -12.66 6.11 16.65
N THR A 209 -12.98 5.30 15.64
CA THR A 209 -12.65 3.86 15.63
C THR A 209 -11.15 3.61 15.76
N THR A 210 -10.31 4.37 15.04
CA THR A 210 -8.85 4.25 15.15
C THR A 210 -8.37 4.61 16.55
N TYR A 211 -8.92 5.66 17.15
CA TYR A 211 -8.61 6.05 18.53
C TYR A 211 -8.98 4.94 19.53
N ILE A 212 -10.18 4.39 19.44
CA ILE A 212 -10.63 3.28 20.30
C ILE A 212 -9.72 2.07 20.15
N ILE A 213 -9.46 1.60 18.92
CA ILE A 213 -8.61 0.42 18.68
C ILE A 213 -7.17 0.67 19.15
N SER A 214 -6.62 1.87 18.93
CA SER A 214 -5.25 2.19 19.33
C SER A 214 -5.07 2.30 20.84
N THR A 215 -6.15 2.61 21.58
CA THR A 215 -6.11 2.83 23.04
C THR A 215 -6.50 1.56 23.80
N TYR A 216 -7.56 0.89 23.38
CA TYR A 216 -8.10 -0.30 24.05
C TYR A 216 -7.59 -1.62 23.47
N GLY A 217 -6.95 -1.62 22.30
CA GLY A 217 -6.33 -2.80 21.69
C GLY A 217 -4.88 -3.01 22.12
N LEU A 218 -4.48 -2.59 23.32
CA LEU A 218 -3.16 -2.86 23.87
C LEU A 218 -3.23 -4.07 24.78
N ALA A 219 -2.20 -4.91 24.78
CA ALA A 219 -2.11 -6.04 25.70
C ALA A 219 -1.97 -5.53 27.15
N GLN A 220 -2.89 -5.92 28.03
CA GLN A 220 -2.91 -5.49 29.43
C GLN A 220 -2.90 -6.65 30.42
N HIS A 221 -3.34 -7.85 29.99
CA HIS A 221 -3.47 -9.00 30.89
C HIS A 221 -2.14 -9.74 31.14
N SER A 222 -1.09 -9.44 30.38
CA SER A 222 0.23 -10.05 30.52
C SER A 222 1.32 -9.01 30.32
N THR A 223 2.49 -9.23 30.93
CA THR A 223 3.69 -8.45 30.60
C THR A 223 4.22 -8.84 29.21
N LEU A 224 5.06 -7.98 28.61
CA LEU A 224 5.72 -8.28 27.33
C LEU A 224 6.47 -9.61 27.36
N THR A 225 7.19 -9.89 28.45
CA THR A 225 7.97 -11.12 28.62
C THR A 225 7.06 -12.34 28.69
N GLU A 226 6.00 -12.30 29.52
CA GLU A 226 5.05 -13.41 29.64
C GLU A 226 4.32 -13.71 28.32
N HIS A 227 3.88 -12.65 27.60
CA HIS A 227 3.24 -12.81 26.30
C HIS A 227 4.22 -13.43 25.29
N TYR A 228 5.46 -12.93 25.23
CA TYR A 228 6.49 -13.48 24.36
C TYR A 228 6.79 -14.96 24.67
N GLU A 229 7.02 -15.31 25.94
CA GLU A 229 7.27 -16.68 26.37
C GLU A 229 6.09 -17.60 26.07
N LYS A 230 4.85 -17.14 26.25
CA LYS A 230 3.65 -17.89 25.86
C LYS A 230 3.65 -18.22 24.37
N LEU A 231 3.92 -17.23 23.52
CA LEU A 231 3.96 -17.44 22.07
C LEU A 231 5.11 -18.37 21.67
N VAL A 232 6.30 -18.24 22.24
CA VAL A 232 7.44 -19.14 21.98
C VAL A 232 7.11 -20.57 22.39
N ASN A 233 6.45 -20.77 23.54
CA ASN A 233 6.07 -22.10 24.01
C ASN A 233 5.07 -22.80 23.06
N ILE A 234 4.21 -22.05 22.36
CA ILE A 234 3.20 -22.59 21.45
C ILE A 234 3.74 -22.73 20.02
N TYR A 235 4.50 -21.74 19.55
CA TYR A 235 4.86 -21.55 18.14
C TYR A 235 6.37 -21.67 17.85
N GLY A 236 7.20 -21.82 18.89
CA GLY A 236 8.65 -22.02 18.79
C GLY A 236 9.48 -20.76 18.56
N ASP A 237 10.77 -20.97 18.24
CA ASP A 237 11.81 -19.93 18.17
C ASP A 237 11.66 -18.92 17.02
N GLN A 238 10.64 -19.10 16.16
CA GLN A 238 10.34 -18.17 15.08
C GLN A 238 9.62 -16.90 15.57
N VAL A 239 9.14 -16.89 16.82
CA VAL A 239 8.52 -15.71 17.43
C VAL A 239 9.57 -14.64 17.71
N GLN A 240 9.27 -13.37 17.42
CA GLN A 240 10.17 -12.23 17.64
C GLN A 240 9.63 -11.30 18.71
N GLN A 241 10.41 -11.07 19.78
CA GLN A 241 10.03 -10.20 20.88
C GLN A 241 9.72 -8.76 20.43
N ASP A 242 10.50 -8.21 19.49
CA ASP A 242 10.27 -6.86 18.95
C ASP A 242 8.92 -6.74 18.22
N SER A 243 8.41 -7.83 17.65
CA SER A 243 7.08 -7.86 17.04
C SER A 243 5.98 -7.85 18.10
N VAL A 244 6.15 -8.63 19.18
CA VAL A 244 5.22 -8.66 20.33
C VAL A 244 5.18 -7.30 21.03
N ALA A 245 6.32 -6.60 21.14
CA ALA A 245 6.39 -5.28 21.75
C ALA A 245 5.46 -4.23 21.09
N VAL A 246 5.10 -4.42 19.82
CA VAL A 246 4.17 -3.52 19.10
C VAL A 246 2.78 -3.50 19.74
N VAL A 247 2.28 -4.65 20.23
CA VAL A 247 0.93 -4.77 20.82
C VAL A 247 0.86 -4.38 22.30
N HIS A 248 1.99 -4.42 23.01
CA HIS A 248 2.11 -3.85 24.37
C HIS A 248 2.21 -2.33 24.37
N GLY A 249 2.56 -1.76 23.21
CA GLY A 249 2.65 -0.32 23.02
C GLY A 249 3.94 0.26 23.59
N ARG A 250 4.28 1.43 23.05
CA ARG A 250 5.16 2.42 23.66
C ARG A 250 4.35 3.69 23.75
N GLU A 251 4.63 4.53 24.73
CA GLU A 251 3.96 5.82 24.77
C GLU A 251 4.25 6.60 23.47
N ILE A 252 3.31 7.44 23.01
CA ILE A 252 3.50 8.24 21.79
C ILE A 252 4.80 9.05 21.89
N LYS A 253 5.11 9.56 23.09
CA LYS A 253 6.34 10.30 23.38
C LYS A 253 7.59 9.43 23.20
N GLU A 254 7.59 8.20 23.72
CA GLU A 254 8.71 7.28 23.57
C GLU A 254 8.95 6.91 22.10
N ASN A 255 7.88 6.68 21.33
CA ASN A 255 7.98 6.44 19.90
C ASN A 255 8.56 7.64 19.15
N PHE A 256 8.12 8.85 19.49
CA PHE A 256 8.65 10.08 18.93
C PHE A 256 10.14 10.25 19.27
N ASP A 257 10.51 10.12 20.54
CA ASP A 257 11.89 10.28 21.02
C ASP A 257 12.81 9.22 20.37
N PHE A 258 12.37 7.97 20.29
CA PHE A 258 13.06 6.90 19.58
C PHE A 258 13.26 7.23 18.09
N THR A 259 12.21 7.73 17.44
CA THR A 259 12.23 8.09 16.01
C THR A 259 13.20 9.24 15.74
N VAL A 260 13.17 10.29 16.57
CA VAL A 260 14.10 11.42 16.49
C VAL A 260 15.53 10.97 16.74
N ALA A 261 15.76 10.09 17.71
CA ALA A 261 17.08 9.51 17.96
C ALA A 261 17.59 8.74 16.73
N GLN A 262 16.75 7.93 16.10
CA GLN A 262 17.10 7.20 14.86
C GLN A 262 17.47 8.13 13.71
N LEU A 263 16.72 9.23 13.51
CA LEU A 263 17.00 10.24 12.47
C LEU A 263 18.33 10.97 12.69
N LYS A 264 18.77 11.13 13.94
CA LYS A 264 20.04 11.79 14.27
C LYS A 264 21.26 10.93 13.96
N THR A 265 21.11 9.61 13.82
CA THR A 265 22.23 8.72 13.52
C THR A 265 22.80 8.97 12.11
N GLU A 266 24.12 8.97 11.97
CA GLU A 266 24.79 9.16 10.67
C GLU A 266 24.39 8.09 9.65
N LYS A 267 24.21 6.84 10.10
CA LYS A 267 23.73 5.75 9.24
C LYS A 267 22.38 6.08 8.61
N THR A 268 21.43 6.58 9.38
CA THR A 268 20.09 6.95 8.88
C THR A 268 20.14 8.17 7.95
N LYS A 269 20.97 9.18 8.25
CA LYS A 269 21.16 10.35 7.36
C LYS A 269 21.73 9.94 6.00
N ILE A 270 22.79 9.11 5.99
CA ILE A 270 23.40 8.61 4.75
C ILE A 270 22.38 7.78 3.96
N LYS A 271 21.60 6.92 4.63
CA LYS A 271 20.50 6.18 3.99
C LYS A 271 19.50 7.15 3.33
N HIS A 272 19.05 8.18 4.04
CA HIS A 272 18.11 9.17 3.49
C HIS A 272 18.68 9.91 2.27
N LEU A 273 19.94 10.35 2.36
CA LEU A 273 20.61 11.04 1.25
C LEU A 273 20.70 10.15 0.01
N LYS A 274 21.13 8.89 0.17
CA LYS A 274 21.19 7.91 -0.93
C LYS A 274 19.82 7.70 -1.56
N ARG A 275 18.79 7.43 -0.75
CA ARG A 275 17.43 7.18 -1.23
C ARG A 275 16.83 8.43 -1.90
N PHE A 276 17.14 9.64 -1.42
CA PHE A 276 16.72 10.88 -2.07
C PHE A 276 17.26 10.98 -3.50
N PHE A 277 18.55 10.73 -3.73
CA PHE A 277 19.12 10.77 -5.08
C PHE A 277 18.53 9.69 -5.99
N VAL A 278 18.23 8.52 -5.46
CA VAL A 278 17.58 7.44 -6.22
C VAL A 278 16.14 7.80 -6.59
N LEU A 279 15.40 8.44 -5.67
CA LEU A 279 14.03 8.89 -5.92
C LEU A 279 13.93 10.18 -6.73
N LEU A 280 15.01 10.95 -6.86
CA LEU A 280 14.99 12.27 -7.50
C LEU A 280 14.40 12.24 -8.93
N PRO A 281 14.76 11.30 -9.83
CA PRO A 281 14.13 11.20 -11.15
C PRO A 281 12.60 10.98 -11.07
N THR A 282 12.15 10.11 -10.17
CA THR A 282 10.73 9.84 -9.92
C THR A 282 10.02 11.10 -9.41
N LEU A 283 10.60 11.80 -8.43
CA LEU A 283 10.04 13.02 -7.87
C LEU A 283 9.93 14.12 -8.92
N LEU A 284 10.97 14.31 -9.74
CA LEU A 284 10.98 15.29 -10.83
C LEU A 284 9.89 14.98 -11.87
N LEU A 285 9.74 13.72 -12.28
CA LEU A 285 8.69 13.29 -13.21
C LEU A 285 7.30 13.59 -12.65
N ILE A 286 7.02 13.17 -11.42
CA ILE A 286 5.68 13.29 -10.83
C ILE A 286 5.35 14.75 -10.53
N VAL A 287 6.25 15.49 -9.87
CA VAL A 287 6.01 16.91 -9.54
C VAL A 287 5.82 17.72 -10.82
N SER A 288 6.62 17.49 -11.87
CA SER A 288 6.47 18.19 -13.15
C SER A 288 5.15 17.88 -13.84
N LEU A 289 4.71 16.62 -13.82
CA LEU A 289 3.41 16.21 -14.36
C LEU A 289 2.25 16.87 -13.60
N VAL A 290 2.29 16.80 -12.26
CA VAL A 290 1.26 17.36 -11.38
C VAL A 290 1.18 18.88 -11.54
N PHE A 291 2.32 19.56 -11.52
CA PHE A 291 2.38 21.02 -11.71
C PHE A 291 1.80 21.43 -13.07
N LYS A 292 2.14 20.69 -14.14
CA LYS A 292 1.61 20.95 -15.48
C LYS A 292 0.10 20.73 -15.60
N ASP A 293 -0.47 19.79 -14.87
CA ASP A 293 -1.92 19.60 -14.80
C ASP A 293 -2.60 20.70 -13.99
N ILE A 294 -2.07 20.99 -12.79
CA ILE A 294 -2.61 22.00 -11.87
C ILE A 294 -2.62 23.39 -12.49
N CYS A 295 -1.53 23.82 -13.16
CA CYS A 295 -1.49 25.13 -13.81
C CYS A 295 -2.54 25.30 -14.92
N LYS A 296 -3.10 24.19 -15.44
CA LYS A 296 -4.07 24.21 -16.54
C LYS A 296 -5.51 24.04 -16.07
N ASN A 297 -5.75 23.51 -14.87
CA ASN A 297 -7.06 23.03 -14.42
C ASN A 297 -7.44 23.57 -13.02
N ARG A 298 -8.74 23.68 -12.71
CA ARG A 298 -9.21 24.10 -11.38
C ARG A 298 -8.65 23.18 -10.28
N VAL A 299 -7.86 23.80 -9.41
CA VAL A 299 -6.77 23.19 -8.62
C VAL A 299 -7.20 22.32 -7.43
N SER A 300 -8.35 22.61 -6.80
CA SER A 300 -8.55 22.17 -5.41
C SER A 300 -8.74 20.66 -5.21
N LYS A 301 -9.52 19.98 -6.06
CA LYS A 301 -9.88 18.56 -5.84
C LYS A 301 -8.76 17.59 -6.22
N LYS A 302 -8.06 17.85 -7.33
CA LYS A 302 -6.90 17.04 -7.73
C LYS A 302 -5.75 17.20 -6.75
N LEU A 303 -5.54 18.43 -6.25
CA LEU A 303 -4.54 18.68 -5.21
C LEU A 303 -4.87 17.91 -3.92
N LEU A 304 -6.14 17.86 -3.51
CA LEU A 304 -6.55 17.03 -2.36
C LEU A 304 -6.17 15.56 -2.55
N LEU A 305 -6.44 14.99 -3.74
CA LEU A 305 -6.03 13.62 -4.07
C LEU A 305 -4.51 13.43 -4.01
N PHE A 306 -3.73 14.29 -4.66
CA PHE A 306 -2.26 14.21 -4.63
C PHE A 306 -1.69 14.36 -3.22
N SER A 307 -2.22 15.29 -2.42
CA SER A 307 -1.82 15.45 -1.02
C SER A 307 -2.20 14.23 -0.18
N SER A 308 -3.37 13.65 -0.40
CA SER A 308 -3.80 12.44 0.31
C SER A 308 -2.93 11.23 0.00
N ALA A 309 -2.35 11.15 -1.21
CA ALA A 309 -1.43 10.07 -1.55
C ALA A 309 -0.14 10.11 -0.71
N LEU A 310 0.25 11.30 -0.23
CA LEU A 310 1.41 11.49 0.64
C LEU A 310 1.11 11.26 2.13
N SER A 311 -0.12 10.87 2.48
CA SER A 311 -0.51 10.65 3.88
C SER A 311 0.31 9.61 4.64
N PRO A 312 0.90 8.54 4.04
CA PRO A 312 1.79 7.64 4.77
C PRO A 312 2.98 8.38 5.40
N LEU A 313 3.43 9.49 4.81
CA LEU A 313 4.51 10.30 5.36
C LEU A 313 4.13 11.00 6.67
N ALA A 314 2.84 11.09 7.02
CA ALA A 314 2.41 11.59 8.33
C ALA A 314 2.87 10.68 9.49
N LEU A 315 3.26 9.43 9.20
CA LEU A 315 3.84 8.52 10.18
C LEU A 315 5.30 8.82 10.49
N TYR A 316 5.99 9.66 9.70
CA TYR A 316 7.41 10.02 9.90
C TYR A 316 7.81 10.35 11.34
N PRO A 317 7.00 11.11 12.11
CA PRO A 317 7.31 11.42 13.49
C PRO A 317 7.07 10.29 14.49
N LEU A 318 6.34 9.23 14.11
CA LEU A 318 5.77 8.24 15.03
C LEU A 318 6.45 6.86 14.99
N GLY A 319 7.45 6.66 14.14
CA GLY A 319 8.14 5.38 14.00
C GLY A 319 9.38 5.43 13.10
N ALA A 320 10.13 4.34 13.06
CA ALA A 320 11.41 4.27 12.36
C ALA A 320 11.35 3.64 10.95
N ASP A 321 10.15 3.30 10.46
CA ASP A 321 9.90 2.65 9.16
C ASP A 321 9.88 3.66 7.98
N PHE A 322 10.83 4.60 7.98
CA PHE A 322 10.86 5.77 7.10
C PHE A 322 10.67 5.44 5.62
N PHE A 323 11.43 4.47 5.12
CA PHE A 323 11.45 4.17 3.69
C PHE A 323 10.28 3.31 3.24
N ARG A 324 9.69 2.52 4.15
CA ARG A 324 8.40 1.86 3.91
C ARG A 324 7.31 2.89 3.69
N TRP A 325 7.27 3.97 4.47
CA TRP A 325 6.28 5.03 4.25
C TRP A 325 6.47 5.77 2.93
N TRP A 326 7.71 5.94 2.46
CA TRP A 326 7.95 6.41 1.08
C TRP A 326 7.42 5.43 0.03
N ALA A 327 7.67 4.13 0.19
CA ALA A 327 7.15 3.12 -0.73
C ALA A 327 5.62 3.19 -0.84
N LEU A 328 4.94 3.23 0.30
CA LEU A 328 3.48 3.31 0.39
C LEU A 328 2.95 4.63 -0.18
N ALA A 329 3.61 5.76 0.08
CA ALA A 329 3.24 7.05 -0.49
C ALA A 329 3.37 7.06 -2.03
N LEU A 330 4.44 6.47 -2.56
CA LEU A 330 4.65 6.34 -4.01
C LEU A 330 3.62 5.40 -4.64
N THR A 331 3.28 4.28 -3.99
CA THR A 331 2.19 3.39 -4.42
C THR A 331 0.87 4.16 -4.50
N ASN A 332 0.51 4.89 -3.44
CA ASN A 332 -0.70 5.72 -3.42
C ASN A 332 -0.70 6.80 -4.52
N LEU A 333 0.47 7.38 -4.81
CA LEU A 333 0.64 8.39 -5.83
C LEU A 333 0.41 7.80 -7.24
N PHE A 334 0.92 6.59 -7.51
CA PHE A 334 0.64 5.88 -8.77
C PHE A 334 -0.82 5.48 -8.90
N ILE A 335 -1.45 5.03 -7.81
CA ILE A 335 -2.90 4.76 -7.77
C ILE A 335 -3.67 6.04 -8.10
N THR A 336 -3.27 7.17 -7.53
CA THR A 336 -3.89 8.48 -7.79
C THR A 336 -3.77 8.89 -9.25
N LEU A 337 -2.57 8.75 -9.85
CA LEU A 337 -2.36 9.02 -11.27
C LEU A 337 -3.25 8.13 -12.17
N ALA A 338 -3.40 6.85 -11.83
CA ALA A 338 -4.24 5.92 -12.56
C ALA A 338 -5.74 6.24 -12.41
N LEU A 339 -6.19 6.57 -11.19
CA LEU A 339 -7.57 6.98 -10.90
C LEU A 339 -7.96 8.22 -11.70
N ILE A 340 -7.14 9.28 -11.63
CA ILE A 340 -7.40 10.51 -12.39
C ILE A 340 -7.38 10.22 -13.90
N SER A 341 -6.47 9.37 -14.39
CA SER A 341 -6.44 8.98 -15.80
C SER A 341 -7.68 8.19 -16.25
N GLY A 342 -8.32 7.45 -15.33
CA GLY A 342 -9.57 6.74 -15.59
C GLY A 342 -10.76 7.67 -15.72
N LEU A 343 -10.76 8.76 -14.95
CA LEU A 343 -11.89 9.69 -14.81
C LEU A 343 -11.77 10.94 -15.71
N ASP A 344 -10.55 11.37 -15.99
CA ASP A 344 -10.24 12.58 -16.76
C ASP A 344 -9.43 12.23 -18.02
N SER A 345 -10.10 12.27 -19.17
CA SER A 345 -9.47 11.99 -20.47
C SER A 345 -8.41 13.01 -20.88
N GLN A 346 -8.49 14.26 -20.41
CA GLN A 346 -7.47 15.28 -20.68
C GLN A 346 -6.20 14.97 -19.89
N PHE A 347 -6.35 14.61 -18.61
CA PHE A 347 -5.23 14.16 -17.78
C PHE A 347 -4.58 12.90 -18.36
N ARG A 348 -5.38 11.93 -18.80
CA ARG A 348 -4.86 10.70 -19.44
C ARG A 348 -3.98 11.01 -20.65
N LYS A 349 -4.47 11.87 -21.55
CA LYS A 349 -3.68 12.33 -22.73
C LYS A 349 -2.42 13.08 -22.31
N LEU A 350 -2.51 13.94 -21.29
CA LEU A 350 -1.38 14.65 -20.72
C LEU A 350 -0.32 13.67 -20.22
N LEU A 351 -0.70 12.68 -19.41
CA LEU A 351 0.19 11.65 -18.87
C LEU A 351 0.89 10.88 -19.99
N ILE A 352 0.14 10.36 -20.97
CA ILE A 352 0.72 9.63 -22.11
C ILE A 352 1.73 10.50 -22.86
N SER A 353 1.35 11.74 -23.21
CA SER A 353 2.24 12.66 -23.93
C SER A 353 3.47 13.06 -23.10
N PHE A 354 3.32 13.14 -21.78
CA PHE A 354 4.38 13.51 -20.85
C PHE A 354 5.43 12.40 -20.75
N PHE A 355 5.00 11.15 -20.52
CA PHE A 355 5.89 10.00 -20.45
C PHE A 355 6.60 9.73 -21.77
N TYR A 356 5.92 9.91 -22.91
CA TYR A 356 6.57 9.84 -24.22
C TYR A 356 7.66 10.91 -24.39
N ARG A 357 7.35 12.17 -24.07
CA ARG A 357 8.31 13.28 -24.21
C ARG A 357 9.54 13.13 -23.30
N HIS A 358 9.39 12.51 -22.13
CA HIS A 358 10.45 12.38 -21.12
C HIS A 358 11.00 10.95 -21.04
N GLN A 359 10.94 10.18 -22.13
CA GLN A 359 11.31 8.76 -22.15
C GLN A 359 12.70 8.47 -21.55
N ILE A 360 13.71 9.33 -21.77
CA ILE A 360 15.05 9.14 -21.20
C ILE A 360 15.01 9.22 -19.68
N LEU A 361 14.33 10.24 -19.12
CA LEU A 361 14.20 10.39 -17.68
C LEU A 361 13.41 9.24 -17.05
N VAL A 362 12.38 8.74 -17.76
CA VAL A 362 11.62 7.55 -17.35
C VAL A 362 12.52 6.31 -17.30
N LEU A 363 13.33 6.08 -18.33
CA LEU A 363 14.26 4.95 -18.37
C LEU A 363 15.33 5.03 -17.27
N VAL A 364 15.83 6.24 -16.98
CA VAL A 364 16.75 6.47 -15.85
C VAL A 364 16.06 6.16 -14.52
N ALA A 365 14.82 6.60 -14.33
CA ALA A 365 14.05 6.34 -13.11
C ALA A 365 13.76 4.83 -12.92
N ILE A 366 13.47 4.12 -14.02
CA ILE A 366 13.33 2.65 -14.03
C ILE A 366 14.63 1.98 -13.63
N LEU A 367 15.75 2.35 -14.28
CA LEU A 367 17.05 1.78 -14.00
C LEU A 367 17.45 1.98 -12.53
N PHE A 368 17.26 3.19 -12.00
CA PHE A 368 17.56 3.51 -10.61
C PHE A 368 16.68 2.71 -9.64
N SER A 369 15.39 2.52 -9.97
CA SER A 369 14.48 1.69 -9.18
C SER A 369 14.92 0.22 -9.17
N LEU A 370 15.26 -0.34 -10.34
CA LEU A 370 15.72 -1.73 -10.46
C LEU A 370 17.06 -1.97 -9.76
N LEU A 371 18.02 -1.04 -9.89
CA LEU A 371 19.34 -1.16 -9.25
C LEU A 371 19.26 -1.02 -7.73
N GLN A 372 18.33 -0.20 -7.25
CA GLN A 372 18.13 -0.01 -5.82
C GLN A 372 17.45 -1.21 -5.15
N GLY A 373 16.65 -1.97 -5.90
CA GLY A 373 15.73 -2.95 -5.34
C GLY A 373 14.60 -2.25 -4.57
N ASP A 374 14.06 -2.89 -3.55
CA ASP A 374 13.01 -2.28 -2.74
C ASP A 374 13.52 -1.03 -2.00
N ILE A 375 12.60 -0.08 -1.80
CA ILE A 375 12.88 1.07 -0.94
C ILE A 375 12.50 0.81 0.51
N GLY A 376 11.53 -0.07 0.76
CA GLY A 376 10.86 -0.19 2.05
C GLY A 376 11.64 -0.90 3.16
N VAL A 377 12.66 -1.68 2.83
CA VAL A 377 13.38 -2.52 3.79
C VAL A 377 14.84 -2.08 3.88
N SER A 378 15.37 -2.02 5.11
CA SER A 378 16.62 -1.33 5.41
C SER A 378 17.46 -2.01 6.47
#